data_AF-A0A6M0FBR7-F1
#
_entry.id   AF-A0A6M0FBR7-F1
#
_cell.length_a   1.000
_cell.length_b   1.000
_cell.length_c   1.000
_cell.angle_alpha   90.00
_cell.angle_beta   90.00
_cell.angle_gamma   90.00
#
_symmetry.space_group_name_H-M   'P 1'
#
loop_
_entity.id
_entity.type
_entity.pdbx_description
1 polymer ?
#
loop_
_entity_poly.entity_id
_entity_poly.type
_entity_poly.pdbx_seq_one_letter_code
_entity_poly.pdbx_strand_id
1 'polypeptide(L)'
;MLLEDLISEIIRKRKASADIPKKSVDYFNCLELKISKLKDLQESILKLSTTSSMGVQQLYQIDFQTILNRISQERKVWKNLWQRLNRDTINIGVVGLARQGKSTFLQNVAGLTDEEDEGIIPSSDRLPCTTVQSNIYHHEGDTFAKVYFHSESSFIQQIITPYYQ
;
A
#
# COMPACT_ATOMS: atom_id res chain seq x y z
N MET A 1 18.77 -26.42 -0.98
CA MET A 1 18.44 -25.06 -0.51
C MET A 1 17.16 -25.18 0.27
N LEU A 2 17.18 -24.88 1.57
CA LEU A 2 15.98 -24.97 2.39
C LEU A 2 15.00 -23.86 1.97
N LEU A 3 13.70 -24.08 2.15
CA LEU A 3 12.67 -23.08 1.80
C LEU A 3 12.91 -21.75 2.51
N GLU A 4 13.40 -21.80 3.75
CA GLU A 4 13.79 -20.65 4.57
C GLU A 4 14.92 -19.82 3.93
N ASP A 5 15.92 -20.47 3.32
CA ASP A 5 17.02 -19.80 2.64
C ASP A 5 16.50 -19.00 1.44
N LEU A 6 15.58 -19.60 0.67
CA LEU A 6 14.96 -18.98 -0.50
C LEU A 6 14.10 -17.77 -0.10
N ILE A 7 13.29 -17.92 0.94
CA ILE A 7 12.45 -16.82 1.47
C ILE A 7 13.35 -15.67 1.92
N SER A 8 14.39 -15.97 2.69
CA SER A 8 15.37 -15.00 3.17
C SER A 8 16.07 -14.29 2.02
N GLU A 9 16.46 -15.02 0.97
CA GLU A 9 17.08 -14.46 -0.22
C GLU A 9 16.13 -13.49 -0.96
N ILE A 10 14.86 -13.88 -1.16
CA ILE A 10 13.84 -13.04 -1.82
C ILE A 10 13.62 -11.75 -1.03
N ILE A 11 13.44 -11.85 0.29
CA ILE A 11 13.25 -10.69 1.17
C ILE A 11 14.47 -9.77 1.08
N ARG A 12 15.69 -10.33 1.17
CA ARG A 12 16.94 -9.57 1.07
C ARG A 12 17.04 -8.83 -0.27
N LYS A 13 16.82 -9.53 -1.39
CA LYS A 13 16.86 -8.92 -2.74
C LYS A 13 15.83 -7.79 -2.88
N ARG A 14 14.60 -8.00 -2.39
CA ARG A 14 13.55 -6.97 -2.41
C ARG A 14 13.93 -5.75 -1.57
N LYS A 15 14.44 -5.96 -0.36
CA LYS A 15 14.87 -4.88 0.55
C LYS A 15 16.05 -4.09 0.00
N ALA A 16 16.96 -4.72 -0.73
CA ALA A 16 18.06 -4.01 -1.39
C ALA A 16 17.56 -2.91 -2.36
N SER A 17 16.39 -3.12 -2.98
CA SER A 17 15.74 -2.10 -3.83
C SER A 17 14.96 -1.04 -3.06
N ALA A 18 14.77 -1.18 -1.74
CA ALA A 18 13.99 -0.24 -0.93
C ALA A 18 14.74 1.07 -0.63
N ASP A 19 16.06 1.13 -0.84
CA ASP A 19 16.85 2.35 -0.63
C ASP A 19 16.47 3.47 -1.61
N ILE A 20 16.17 3.11 -2.87
CA ILE A 20 15.75 4.07 -3.90
C ILE A 20 14.49 4.83 -3.50
N PRO A 21 13.35 4.18 -3.22
CA PRO A 21 12.14 4.91 -2.83
C PRO A 21 12.29 5.60 -1.48
N LYS A 22 13.14 5.09 -0.56
CA LYS A 22 13.44 5.79 0.70
C LYS A 22 14.09 7.15 0.43
N LYS A 23 15.13 7.19 -0.40
CA LYS A 23 15.78 8.44 -0.84
C LYS A 23 14.79 9.41 -1.50
N SER A 24 13.87 8.89 -2.32
CA SER A 24 12.81 9.70 -2.93
C SER A 24 11.87 10.31 -1.87
N VAL A 25 11.45 9.53 -0.86
CA VAL A 25 10.63 10.05 0.25
C VAL A 25 11.36 11.17 0.99
N ASP A 26 12.63 10.97 1.32
CA ASP A 26 13.45 11.96 2.02
C ASP A 26 13.64 13.25 1.18
N TYR A 27 13.84 13.09 -0.12
CA TYR A 27 13.90 14.21 -1.07
C TYR A 27 12.59 15.01 -1.06
N PHE A 28 11.43 14.36 -1.17
CA PHE A 28 10.14 15.05 -1.17
C PHE A 28 9.83 15.73 0.18
N ASN A 29 10.25 15.14 1.31
CA ASN A 29 10.17 15.79 2.62
C ASN A 29 11.01 17.09 2.65
N CYS A 30 12.25 17.03 2.16
CA CYS A 30 13.12 18.20 2.08
C CYS A 30 12.54 19.27 1.14
N LEU A 31 11.99 18.86 0.01
CA LEU A 31 11.35 19.75 -0.95
C LEU A 31 10.11 20.43 -0.35
N GLU A 32 9.23 19.68 0.33
CA GLU A 32 8.06 20.23 1.01
C GLU A 32 8.45 21.28 2.04
N LEU A 33 9.50 21.03 2.84
CA LEU A 33 10.03 21.99 3.81
C LEU A 33 10.56 23.26 3.14
N LYS A 34 11.29 23.14 2.04
CA LYS A 34 11.84 24.30 1.29
C LYS A 34 10.72 25.14 0.66
N ILE A 35 9.73 24.48 0.05
CA ILE A 35 8.59 25.16 -0.56
C ILE A 35 7.71 25.85 0.50
N SER A 36 7.51 25.20 1.65
CA SER A 36 6.78 25.81 2.78
C SER A 36 7.49 27.06 3.29
N LYS A 37 8.82 27.01 3.46
CA LYS A 37 9.61 28.20 3.83
C LYS A 37 9.51 29.34 2.81
N LEU A 38 9.47 29.01 1.52
CA LEU A 38 9.28 30.02 0.46
C LEU A 38 7.89 30.64 0.52
N LYS A 39 6.85 29.85 0.81
CA LYS A 39 5.49 30.36 1.05
C LYS A 39 5.45 31.30 2.26
N ASP A 40 6.05 30.91 3.38
CA ASP A 40 6.08 31.75 4.59
C ASP A 40 6.84 33.07 4.35
N LEU A 41 7.93 33.01 3.57
CA LEU A 41 8.69 34.20 3.17
C LEU A 41 7.87 35.11 2.25
N GLN A 42 7.14 34.54 1.29
CA GLN A 42 6.21 35.29 0.44
C GLN A 42 5.17 36.01 1.31
N GLU A 43 4.49 35.31 2.22
CA GLU A 43 3.52 35.91 3.14
C GLU A 43 4.11 37.03 4.01
N SER A 44 5.38 36.88 4.42
CA SER A 44 6.10 37.89 5.21
C SER A 44 6.44 39.14 4.40
N ILE A 45 6.89 38.98 3.16
CA ILE A 45 7.17 40.09 2.24
C ILE A 45 5.88 40.88 1.94
N LEU A 46 4.76 40.18 1.76
CA LEU A 46 3.45 40.81 1.51
C LEU A 46 2.98 41.70 2.66
N LYS A 47 3.29 41.34 3.90
CA LYS A 47 2.97 42.16 5.08
C LYS A 47 3.84 43.43 5.18
N LEU A 48 5.01 43.44 4.54
CA LEU A 48 5.99 44.52 4.63
C LEU A 48 5.91 45.52 3.46
N SER A 49 5.37 45.13 2.31
CA SER A 49 5.51 45.92 1.07
C SER A 49 4.44 47.02 0.92
N THR A 50 4.88 48.28 1.02
CA THR A 50 4.28 49.49 0.41
C THR A 50 4.73 49.73 -1.04
N THR A 51 5.49 48.82 -1.65
CA THR A 51 6.17 49.07 -2.94
C THR A 51 5.75 48.11 -4.04
N SER A 52 5.05 48.66 -5.04
CA SER A 52 4.62 48.04 -6.29
C SER A 52 5.79 47.84 -7.26
N SER A 53 6.69 46.91 -6.97
CA SER A 53 7.68 46.46 -7.95
C SER A 53 7.16 45.23 -8.70
N MET A 54 7.48 45.16 -10.00
CA MET A 54 7.04 44.10 -10.93
C MET A 54 7.37 42.67 -10.43
N GLY A 55 8.42 42.51 -9.62
CA GLY A 55 8.81 41.25 -9.01
C GLY A 55 7.83 40.75 -7.92
N VAL A 56 7.18 41.66 -7.18
CA VAL A 56 6.16 41.26 -6.17
C VAL A 56 4.92 40.71 -6.86
N GLN A 57 4.52 41.27 -8.01
CA GLN A 57 3.36 40.78 -8.78
C GLN A 57 3.59 39.38 -9.36
N GLN A 58 4.81 39.04 -9.78
CA GLN A 58 5.14 37.70 -10.25
C GLN A 58 5.11 36.67 -9.11
N LEU A 59 5.54 37.06 -7.91
CA LEU A 59 5.43 36.20 -6.74
C LEU A 59 3.97 35.82 -6.44
N TYR A 60 3.00 36.72 -6.65
CA TYR A 60 1.57 36.42 -6.46
C TYR A 60 1.02 35.32 -7.39
N GLN A 61 1.64 35.09 -8.55
CA GLN A 61 1.14 34.11 -9.52
C GLN A 61 1.51 32.66 -9.15
N ILE A 62 2.39 32.48 -8.17
CA ILE A 62 2.85 31.14 -7.78
C ILE A 62 1.83 30.52 -6.83
N ASP A 63 1.11 29.51 -7.33
CA ASP A 63 0.23 28.68 -6.51
C ASP A 63 1.03 27.63 -5.73
N PHE A 64 1.54 28.04 -4.56
CA PHE A 64 2.23 27.15 -3.64
C PHE A 64 1.34 26.02 -3.11
N GLN A 65 0.03 26.21 -3.01
CA GLN A 65 -0.87 25.20 -2.48
C GLN A 65 -0.99 24.01 -3.44
N THR A 66 -1.14 24.28 -4.73
CA THR A 66 -1.15 23.23 -5.76
C THR A 66 0.19 22.49 -5.81
N ILE A 67 1.32 23.19 -5.68
CA ILE A 67 2.65 22.58 -5.66
C ILE A 67 2.81 21.65 -4.43
N LEU A 68 2.45 22.13 -3.23
CA LEU A 68 2.51 21.34 -2.00
C LEU A 68 1.59 20.11 -2.06
N ASN A 69 0.39 20.26 -2.63
CA ASN A 69 -0.53 19.14 -2.83
C ASN A 69 0.08 18.05 -3.73
N ARG A 70 0.71 18.45 -4.84
CA ARG A 70 1.40 17.51 -5.76
C ARG A 70 2.58 16.83 -5.08
N ILE A 71 3.42 17.58 -4.36
CA ILE A 71 4.55 17.02 -3.58
C ILE A 71 4.04 15.97 -2.58
N SER A 72 2.94 16.26 -1.88
CA SER A 72 2.35 15.34 -0.91
C SER A 72 1.80 14.07 -1.57
N GLN A 73 1.17 14.18 -2.74
CA GLN A 73 0.70 13.04 -3.53
C GLN A 73 1.86 12.15 -3.99
N GLU A 74 2.89 12.74 -4.60
CA GLU A 74 4.09 12.01 -5.04
C GLU A 74 4.81 11.33 -3.88
N ARG A 75 4.97 12.04 -2.75
CA ARG A 75 5.54 11.45 -1.53
C ARG A 75 4.76 10.23 -1.06
N LYS A 76 3.43 10.25 -1.13
CA LYS A 76 2.60 9.08 -0.75
C LYS A 76 2.88 7.88 -1.66
N VAL A 77 3.05 8.10 -2.96
CA VAL A 77 3.40 7.03 -3.92
C VAL A 77 4.74 6.41 -3.55
N TRP A 78 5.79 7.23 -3.35
CA TRP A 78 7.11 6.74 -2.96
C TRP A 78 7.12 6.05 -1.60
N LYS A 79 6.37 6.57 -0.64
CA LYS A 79 6.21 5.97 0.69
C LYS A 79 5.56 4.59 0.59
N ASN A 80 4.50 4.45 -0.22
CA ASN A 80 3.84 3.17 -0.45
C ASN A 80 4.78 2.16 -1.11
N LEU A 81 5.57 2.59 -2.11
CA LEU A 81 6.56 1.74 -2.77
C LEU A 81 7.65 1.28 -1.80
N TRP A 82 8.21 2.21 -1.01
CA TRP A 82 9.17 1.89 0.04
C TRP A 82 8.62 0.87 1.04
N GLN A 83 7.41 1.11 1.56
CA GLN A 83 6.75 0.19 2.49
C GLN A 83 6.56 -1.20 1.90
N ARG A 84 6.21 -1.32 0.61
CA ARG A 84 6.04 -2.62 -0.07
C ARG A 84 7.35 -3.37 -0.23
N LEU A 85 8.42 -2.68 -0.62
CA LEU A 85 9.74 -3.30 -0.79
C LEU A 85 10.40 -3.65 0.54
N ASN A 86 10.09 -2.90 1.60
CA ASN A 86 10.70 -3.08 2.91
C ASN A 86 9.99 -4.11 3.82
N ARG A 87 8.95 -4.80 3.34
CA ARG A 87 8.24 -5.82 4.16
C ARG A 87 9.17 -6.95 4.58
N ASP A 88 8.85 -7.59 5.71
CA ASP A 88 9.50 -8.81 6.19
C ASP A 88 8.78 -10.08 5.71
N THR A 89 7.64 -9.94 5.05
CA THR A 89 6.81 -11.06 4.62
C THR A 89 6.82 -11.22 3.10
N ILE A 90 6.54 -12.44 2.66
CA ILE A 90 6.19 -12.73 1.27
C ILE A 90 4.69 -12.98 1.22
N ASN A 91 4.02 -12.39 0.23
CA ASN A 91 2.61 -12.62 -0.01
C ASN A 91 2.49 -13.53 -1.22
N ILE A 92 1.81 -14.66 -1.06
CA ILE A 92 1.57 -15.63 -2.14
C ILE A 92 0.11 -15.47 -2.58
N GLY A 93 -0.10 -15.17 -3.86
CA GLY A 93 -1.43 -15.17 -4.48
C GLY A 93 -1.68 -16.50 -5.17
N VAL A 94 -2.73 -17.22 -4.78
CA VAL A 94 -3.13 -18.48 -5.41
C VAL A 94 -4.42 -18.26 -6.19
N VAL A 95 -4.36 -18.43 -7.51
CA VAL A 95 -5.49 -18.24 -8.43
C VAL A 95 -5.74 -19.52 -9.22
N GLY A 96 -7.00 -19.80 -9.54
CA GLY A 96 -7.40 -20.98 -10.31
C GLY A 96 -8.85 -21.38 -10.08
N LEU A 97 -9.37 -22.23 -10.97
CA LEU A 97 -10.76 -22.70 -10.90
C LEU A 97 -11.05 -23.44 -9.59
N ALA A 98 -12.33 -23.48 -9.19
CA ALA A 98 -12.74 -24.27 -8.03
C ALA A 98 -12.32 -25.74 -8.18
N ARG A 99 -12.04 -26.42 -7.05
CA ARG A 99 -11.68 -27.85 -6.97
C ARG A 99 -10.34 -28.26 -7.59
N GLN A 100 -9.44 -27.31 -7.86
CA GLN A 100 -8.05 -27.60 -8.29
C GLN A 100 -7.05 -27.68 -7.11
N GLY A 101 -7.52 -27.94 -5.89
CA GLY A 101 -6.62 -28.13 -4.73
C GLY A 101 -5.97 -26.85 -4.17
N LYS A 102 -6.48 -25.65 -4.49
CA LYS A 102 -5.93 -24.37 -3.98
C LYS A 102 -5.92 -24.30 -2.44
N SER A 103 -7.02 -24.68 -1.81
CA SER A 103 -7.13 -24.68 -0.34
C SER A 103 -6.18 -25.70 0.28
N THR A 104 -6.10 -26.91 -0.29
CA THR A 104 -5.16 -27.96 0.12
C THR A 104 -3.70 -27.52 -0.01
N PHE A 105 -3.35 -26.82 -1.09
CA PHE A 105 -2.02 -26.25 -1.26
C PHE A 105 -1.71 -25.20 -0.18
N LEU A 106 -2.65 -24.30 0.12
CA LEU A 106 -2.47 -23.30 1.16
C LEU A 106 -2.35 -23.91 2.56
N GLN A 107 -3.13 -24.96 2.88
CA GLN A 107 -3.03 -25.72 4.13
C GLN A 107 -1.62 -26.30 4.28
N ASN A 108 -1.13 -27.01 3.25
CA ASN A 108 0.19 -27.64 3.26
C ASN A 108 1.33 -26.62 3.40
N VAL A 109 1.27 -25.49 2.68
CA VAL A 109 2.31 -24.45 2.75
C VAL A 109 2.26 -23.69 4.07
N ALA A 110 1.08 -23.55 4.67
CA ALA A 110 0.91 -22.90 5.96
C ALA A 110 1.20 -23.82 7.16
N GLY A 111 1.44 -25.12 6.93
CA GLY A 111 1.61 -26.11 8.00
C GLY A 111 0.32 -26.45 8.76
N LEU A 112 -0.84 -26.12 8.18
CA LEU A 112 -2.18 -26.37 8.74
C LEU A 112 -2.67 -27.76 8.33
N THR A 113 -1.86 -28.79 8.55
CA THR A 113 -2.09 -30.16 8.08
C THR A 113 -2.70 -31.09 9.14
N ASP A 114 -2.80 -30.63 10.39
CA ASP A 114 -3.35 -31.42 11.48
C ASP A 114 -4.88 -31.34 11.49
N GLU A 115 -5.57 -32.41 11.92
CA GLU A 115 -7.04 -32.50 11.92
C GLU A 115 -7.73 -31.40 12.74
N GLU A 116 -7.02 -30.82 13.72
CA GLU A 116 -7.48 -29.66 14.51
C GLU A 116 -7.45 -28.34 13.71
N ASP A 117 -6.59 -28.25 12.68
CA ASP A 117 -6.34 -27.07 11.84
C ASP A 117 -6.97 -27.16 10.43
N GLU A 118 -7.42 -28.34 10.00
CA GLU A 118 -8.09 -28.57 8.71
C GLU A 118 -9.34 -27.68 8.51
N GLY A 119 -9.92 -27.13 9.58
CA GLY A 119 -11.07 -26.21 9.55
C GLY A 119 -10.73 -24.75 9.28
N ILE A 120 -9.45 -24.33 9.38
CA ILE A 120 -9.06 -22.91 9.25
C ILE A 120 -9.15 -22.43 7.80
N ILE A 121 -8.82 -23.31 6.84
CA ILE A 121 -8.99 -23.06 5.41
C ILE A 121 -9.92 -24.13 4.85
N PRO A 122 -11.23 -23.87 4.70
CA PRO A 122 -12.16 -24.91 4.28
C PRO A 122 -11.84 -25.41 2.86
N SER A 123 -11.64 -26.72 2.74
CA SER A 123 -11.45 -27.45 1.48
C SER A 123 -12.60 -28.45 1.30
N SER A 124 -13.84 -27.98 1.08
CA SER A 124 -14.97 -28.91 0.87
C SER A 124 -15.12 -29.34 -0.59
N ASP A 125 -15.55 -30.58 -0.78
CA ASP A 125 -15.90 -31.15 -2.09
C ASP A 125 -17.26 -30.70 -2.64
N ARG A 126 -18.11 -30.01 -1.85
CA ARG A 126 -19.55 -29.90 -2.15
C ARG A 126 -20.03 -28.51 -2.57
N LEU A 127 -19.36 -27.43 -2.16
CA LEU A 127 -19.68 -26.05 -2.55
C LEU A 127 -18.39 -25.25 -2.82
N PRO A 128 -18.39 -24.22 -3.69
CA PRO A 128 -17.22 -23.36 -3.85
C PRO A 128 -16.91 -22.65 -2.52
N CYS A 129 -15.89 -23.13 -1.80
CA CYS A 129 -15.59 -22.66 -0.43
C CYS A 129 -14.97 -21.26 -0.36
N THR A 130 -14.54 -20.69 -1.49
CA THR A 130 -13.88 -19.37 -1.55
C THR A 130 -14.46 -18.55 -2.70
N THR A 131 -15.75 -18.23 -2.63
CA THR A 131 -16.39 -17.28 -3.57
C THR A 131 -15.99 -15.84 -3.27
N VAL A 132 -15.44 -15.60 -2.07
CA VAL A 132 -14.96 -14.29 -1.59
C VAL A 132 -13.44 -14.31 -1.39
N GLN A 133 -12.80 -13.17 -1.60
CA GLN A 133 -11.37 -13.00 -1.34
C GLN A 133 -11.07 -13.34 0.13
N SER A 134 -10.21 -14.33 0.33
CA SER A 134 -9.74 -14.74 1.67
C SER A 134 -8.25 -14.44 1.76
N ASN A 135 -7.85 -13.68 2.78
CA ASN A 135 -6.45 -13.37 3.03
C ASN A 135 -6.05 -13.99 4.37
N ILE A 136 -5.02 -14.83 4.34
CA ILE A 136 -4.52 -15.55 5.50
C ILE A 136 -3.17 -14.97 5.86
N TYR A 137 -2.97 -14.69 7.14
CA TYR A 137 -1.77 -14.06 7.66
C TYR A 137 -1.24 -14.88 8.83
N HIS A 138 0.08 -14.97 8.93
CA HIS A 138 0.72 -15.38 10.18
C HIS A 138 0.52 -14.29 11.25
N HIS A 139 0.15 -14.70 12.45
CA HIS A 139 -0.04 -13.81 13.61
C HIS A 139 0.47 -14.51 14.87
N GLU A 140 1.21 -13.78 15.71
CA GLU A 140 1.56 -14.25 17.05
C GLU A 140 0.39 -13.93 18.00
N GLY A 141 -0.17 -14.96 18.65
CA GLY A 141 -1.28 -14.82 19.60
C GLY A 141 -2.53 -15.61 19.18
N ASP A 142 -3.70 -15.16 19.64
CA ASP A 142 -4.95 -15.85 19.40
C ASP A 142 -5.41 -15.75 17.94
N THR A 143 -5.93 -16.85 17.41
CA THR A 143 -6.53 -16.92 16.08
C THR A 143 -7.83 -16.13 16.01
N PHE A 144 -7.95 -15.23 15.03
CA PHE A 144 -9.17 -14.46 14.78
C PHE A 144 -9.47 -14.30 13.29
N ALA A 145 -10.75 -14.06 12.98
CA ALA A 145 -11.20 -13.70 11.64
C ALA A 145 -11.75 -12.27 11.61
N LYS A 146 -11.37 -11.50 10.58
CA LYS A 146 -11.96 -10.19 10.28
C LYS A 146 -12.80 -10.30 9.02
N VAL A 147 -14.09 -10.01 9.14
CA VAL A 147 -15.04 -10.03 8.03
C VAL A 147 -15.45 -8.61 7.70
N TYR A 148 -15.32 -8.24 6.42
CA TYR A 148 -15.71 -6.94 5.90
C TYR A 148 -16.92 -7.08 5.00
N PHE A 149 -17.96 -6.31 5.28
CA PHE A 149 -19.17 -6.26 4.47
C PHE A 149 -19.19 -4.98 3.64
N HIS A 150 -19.64 -5.10 2.39
CA HIS A 150 -19.96 -3.94 1.59
C HIS A 150 -21.31 -3.36 2.01
N SER A 151 -21.38 -2.04 2.11
CA SER A 151 -22.66 -1.33 1.96
C SER A 151 -23.09 -1.36 0.50
N GLU A 152 -24.38 -1.15 0.24
CA GLU A 152 -24.92 -1.08 -1.13
C GLU A 152 -24.11 -0.13 -2.03
N SER A 153 -23.84 1.09 -1.54
CA SER A 153 -23.07 2.08 -2.30
C SER A 153 -21.66 1.60 -2.61
N SER A 154 -20.96 1.03 -1.63
CA SER A 154 -19.61 0.49 -1.83
C SER A 154 -19.60 -0.72 -2.77
N PHE A 155 -20.63 -1.56 -2.73
CA PHE A 155 -20.74 -2.73 -3.59
C PHE A 155 -20.91 -2.31 -5.05
N ILE A 156 -21.82 -1.37 -5.32
CA ILE A 156 -22.03 -0.86 -6.68
C ILE A 156 -20.75 -0.21 -7.20
N GLN A 157 -20.17 0.73 -6.44
CA GLN A 157 -19.03 1.53 -6.92
C GLN A 157 -17.75 0.73 -7.08
N GLN A 158 -17.47 -0.21 -6.16
CA GLN A 158 -16.19 -0.90 -6.10
C GLN A 158 -16.20 -2.27 -6.77
N ILE A 159 -17.35 -2.95 -6.80
CA ILE A 159 -17.46 -4.30 -7.35
C ILE A 159 -18.14 -4.29 -8.71
N ILE A 160 -19.29 -3.64 -8.87
CA ILE A 160 -20.06 -3.72 -10.12
C ILE A 160 -19.52 -2.76 -11.18
N THR A 161 -19.42 -1.46 -10.88
CA THR A 161 -19.06 -0.41 -11.85
C THR A 161 -17.79 -0.72 -12.67
N PRO A 162 -16.70 -1.27 -12.11
CA PRO A 162 -15.49 -1.58 -12.88
C PRO A 162 -15.70 -2.56 -14.05
N TYR A 163 -16.75 -3.37 -14.05
CA TYR A 163 -17.06 -4.31 -15.16
C TYR A 163 -17.83 -3.67 -16.32
N TYR A 164 -18.28 -2.42 -16.17
CA TYR A 164 -19.10 -1.71 -17.16
C TYR A 164 -18.42 -0.43 -17.66
N GLN A 165 -17.10 -0.32 -17.48
CA GLN A 165 -16.23 0.71 -18.05
C GLN A 165 -15.44 0.12 -19.21
#